data_AF-A0A8J4YBX3-F1
#
_entry.id   AF-A0A8J4YBX3-F1
#
_cell.length_a   1.000
_cell.length_b   1.000
_cell.length_c   1.000
_cell.angle_alpha   90.00
_cell.angle_beta   90.00
_cell.angle_gamma   90.00
#
_symmetry.space_group_name_H-M   'P 1'
#
loop_
_entity.id
_entity.type
_entity.pdbx_description
1 polymer ?
#
loop_
_entity_poly.entity_id
_entity_poly.type
_entity_poly.pdbx_seq_one_letter_code
_entity_poly.pdbx_strand_id
1 'polypeptide(L)'
;MFGDAGLRDVAVESGVIAEGSINRVLEGKQYNRAVRLHKLMYEALMRIIWKGFQVWIESNHPDKGPQIRSTDLKIRSIKEDVCHETLAAALDDDSCVQSFDMFAKYLHFLRTKHGDLARFWMMYIDMVETLLGLIRADREGDWMLHLACVRRVIPWCFAMNKVNYARYLPVYYA
;
A
#
# COMPACT_ATOMS: atom_id res chain seq x y z
N MET A 1 9.72 -11.91 9.85
CA MET A 1 9.73 -10.43 9.91
C MET A 1 8.34 -9.88 10.16
N PHE A 2 7.48 -9.66 9.16
CA PHE A 2 6.15 -9.10 9.43
C PHE A 2 5.23 -10.06 10.20
N GLY A 3 5.35 -11.37 9.96
CA GLY A 3 4.62 -12.40 10.71
C GLY A 3 4.82 -12.26 12.22
N ASP A 4 6.09 -12.14 12.64
CA ASP A 4 6.49 -11.99 14.05
C ASP A 4 6.17 -10.59 14.61
N ALA A 5 5.94 -9.62 13.74
CA ALA A 5 5.54 -8.25 14.10
C ALA A 5 4.02 -8.08 14.22
N GLY A 6 3.27 -9.19 14.40
CA GLY A 6 1.82 -9.19 14.61
C GLY A 6 0.98 -9.41 13.34
N LEU A 7 1.57 -9.49 12.14
CA LEU A 7 0.79 -9.81 10.92
C LEU A 7 0.13 -11.19 11.03
N ARG A 8 0.81 -12.16 11.67
CA ARG A 8 0.28 -13.50 11.91
C ARG A 8 -0.99 -13.41 12.75
N ASP A 9 -0.92 -12.71 13.87
CA ASP A 9 -1.99 -12.65 14.86
C ASP A 9 -3.19 -11.89 14.30
N VAL A 10 -2.96 -10.74 13.64
CA VAL A 10 -4.02 -10.00 12.95
C VAL A 10 -4.71 -10.88 11.90
N ALA A 11 -3.97 -11.66 11.12
CA ALA A 11 -4.56 -12.52 10.09
C ALA A 11 -5.45 -13.64 10.68
N VAL A 12 -5.08 -14.19 11.83
CA VAL A 12 -5.81 -15.26 12.53
C VAL A 12 -7.00 -14.70 13.29
N GLU A 13 -6.79 -13.68 14.12
CA GLU A 13 -7.82 -13.09 14.98
C GLU A 13 -8.93 -12.39 14.19
N SER A 14 -8.60 -11.79 13.04
CA SER A 14 -9.60 -11.22 12.13
C SER A 14 -10.41 -12.28 11.36
N GLY A 15 -10.06 -13.57 11.47
CA GLY A 15 -10.70 -14.66 10.73
C GLY A 15 -10.40 -14.67 9.23
N VAL A 16 -9.47 -13.83 8.74
CA VAL A 16 -9.10 -13.79 7.33
C VAL A 16 -8.37 -15.07 6.91
N ILE A 17 -7.51 -15.60 7.78
CA ILE A 17 -6.79 -16.87 7.58
C ILE A 17 -6.96 -17.75 8.82
N ALA A 18 -7.37 -18.99 8.63
CA ALA A 18 -7.44 -19.96 9.72
C ALA A 18 -6.04 -20.28 10.29
N GLU A 19 -5.95 -20.50 11.60
CA GLU A 19 -4.69 -20.75 12.32
C GLU A 19 -3.86 -21.87 11.68
N GLY A 20 -4.48 -22.99 11.30
CA GLY A 20 -3.79 -24.12 10.67
C GLY A 20 -3.21 -23.82 9.27
N SER A 21 -3.56 -22.69 8.65
CA SER A 21 -3.08 -22.30 7.32
C SER A 21 -2.07 -21.14 7.33
N ILE A 22 -1.96 -20.37 8.42
CA ILE A 22 -1.24 -19.08 8.41
C ILE A 22 0.24 -19.21 8.01
N ASN A 23 0.94 -20.23 8.51
CA ASN A 23 2.35 -20.42 8.19
C ASN A 23 2.58 -20.65 6.68
N ARG A 24 1.72 -21.45 6.04
CA ARG A 24 1.81 -21.70 4.59
C ARG A 24 1.50 -20.44 3.78
N VAL A 25 0.62 -19.57 4.29
CA VAL A 25 0.29 -18.28 3.66
C VAL A 25 1.48 -17.33 3.77
N LEU A 26 2.07 -17.17 4.96
CA LEU A 26 3.20 -16.28 5.19
C LEU A 26 4.49 -16.75 4.49
N GLU A 27 4.65 -18.06 4.29
CA GLU A 27 5.74 -18.64 3.49
C GLU A 27 5.52 -18.50 1.98
N GLY A 28 4.38 -17.96 1.53
CA GLY A 28 4.04 -17.81 0.11
C GLY A 28 3.65 -19.12 -0.60
N LYS A 29 3.51 -20.23 0.13
CA LYS A 29 3.10 -21.54 -0.42
C LYS A 29 1.63 -21.57 -0.86
N GLN A 30 0.83 -20.60 -0.40
CA GLN A 30 -0.57 -20.42 -0.82
C GLN A 30 -0.75 -19.03 -1.45
N TYR A 31 -0.22 -18.86 -2.67
CA TYR A 31 -0.15 -17.59 -3.38
C TYR A 31 -1.46 -16.77 -3.34
N ASN A 32 -2.58 -17.33 -3.83
CA ASN A 32 -3.85 -16.60 -3.89
C ASN A 32 -4.36 -16.16 -2.51
N ARG A 33 -4.16 -16.97 -1.47
CA ARG A 33 -4.54 -16.63 -0.10
C ARG A 33 -3.62 -15.56 0.48
N ALA A 34 -2.31 -15.63 0.21
CA ALA A 34 -1.34 -14.62 0.62
C ALA A 34 -1.63 -13.27 -0.02
N VAL A 35 -1.87 -13.23 -1.34
CA VAL A 35 -2.25 -12.00 -2.05
C VAL A 35 -3.54 -11.41 -1.47
N ARG A 36 -4.55 -12.24 -1.17
CA ARG A 36 -5.78 -11.76 -0.52
C ARG A 36 -5.50 -11.14 0.85
N LEU A 37 -4.72 -11.81 1.70
CA LEU A 37 -4.33 -11.27 3.01
C LEU A 37 -3.61 -9.93 2.87
N HIS A 38 -2.60 -9.84 1.99
CA HIS A 38 -1.82 -8.62 1.82
C HIS A 38 -2.66 -7.45 1.29
N LYS A 39 -3.61 -7.69 0.39
CA LYS A 39 -4.58 -6.67 -0.06
C LYS A 39 -5.43 -6.13 1.08
N LEU A 40 -6.00 -7.01 1.91
CA LEU A 40 -6.83 -6.61 3.05
C LEU A 40 -6.02 -5.83 4.08
N MET A 41 -4.80 -6.29 4.37
CA MET A 41 -3.90 -5.61 5.30
C MET A 41 -3.45 -4.24 4.78
N TYR A 42 -3.13 -4.11 3.50
CA TYR A 42 -2.82 -2.83 2.87
C TYR A 42 -3.98 -1.84 3.01
N GLU A 43 -5.20 -2.30 2.72
CA GLU A 43 -6.41 -1.48 2.82
C GLU A 43 -6.65 -1.01 4.26
N ALA A 44 -6.58 -1.94 5.22
CA ALA A 44 -6.75 -1.64 6.64
C ALA A 44 -5.72 -0.63 7.16
N LEU A 45 -4.44 -0.81 6.78
CA LEU A 45 -3.36 0.12 7.13
C LEU A 45 -3.56 1.48 6.47
N MET A 46 -3.96 1.54 5.19
CA MET A 46 -4.26 2.80 4.51
C MET A 46 -5.39 3.57 5.17
N ARG A 47 -6.43 2.90 5.69
CA ARG A 47 -7.47 3.56 6.51
C ARG A 47 -6.91 4.16 7.80
N ILE A 48 -6.01 3.47 8.49
CA ILE A 48 -5.35 3.97 9.70
C ILE A 48 -4.50 5.20 9.35
N ILE A 49 -3.71 5.09 8.27
CA ILE A 49 -2.88 6.18 7.76
C ILE A 49 -3.75 7.40 7.39
N TRP A 50 -4.90 7.21 6.74
CA TRP A 50 -5.83 8.29 6.42
C TRP A 50 -6.36 9.02 7.65
N LYS A 51 -6.70 8.29 8.72
CA LYS A 51 -7.08 8.90 10.00
C LYS A 51 -5.94 9.75 10.58
N GLY A 52 -4.72 9.23 10.57
CA GLY A 52 -3.54 9.98 10.99
C GLY A 52 -3.28 11.21 10.12
N PHE A 53 -3.53 11.11 8.82
CA PHE A 53 -3.41 12.22 7.87
C PHE A 53 -4.35 13.37 8.23
N GLN A 54 -5.61 13.07 8.58
CA GLN A 54 -6.58 14.10 8.99
C GLN A 54 -6.06 14.89 10.21
N VAL A 55 -5.54 14.20 11.24
CA VAL A 55 -4.95 14.84 12.42
C VAL A 55 -3.69 15.65 12.07
N TRP A 56 -2.84 15.11 11.19
CA TRP A 56 -1.63 15.78 10.75
C TRP A 56 -1.94 17.07 9.98
N ILE A 57 -2.97 17.06 9.14
CA ILE A 57 -3.45 18.24 8.41
C ILE A 57 -3.95 19.32 9.35
N GLU A 58 -4.80 18.97 10.31
CA GLU A 58 -5.32 19.94 11.29
C GLU A 58 -4.18 20.60 12.08
N SER A 59 -3.10 19.87 12.33
CA SER A 59 -1.96 20.36 13.11
C SER A 59 -0.93 21.15 12.30
N ASN A 60 -0.70 20.80 11.02
CA ASN A 60 0.41 21.32 10.22
C ASN A 60 -0.03 22.21 9.05
N HIS A 61 -1.26 22.01 8.57
CA HIS A 61 -1.85 22.70 7.41
C HIS A 61 -3.34 23.00 7.66
N PRO A 62 -3.68 23.74 8.73
CA PRO A 62 -5.07 23.98 9.13
C PRO A 62 -5.88 24.68 8.03
N ASP A 63 -5.23 25.48 7.19
CA ASP A 63 -5.80 26.13 5.99
C ASP A 63 -6.36 25.12 4.98
N LYS A 64 -5.79 23.91 4.92
CA LYS A 64 -6.19 22.85 3.98
C LYS A 64 -7.23 21.89 4.54
N GLY A 65 -7.49 21.95 5.85
CA GLY A 65 -8.46 21.08 6.52
C GLY A 65 -9.88 21.13 5.92
N PRO A 66 -10.46 22.31 5.63
CA PRO A 66 -11.78 22.40 5.01
C PRO A 66 -11.85 21.76 3.62
N GLN A 67 -10.81 21.93 2.81
CA GLN A 67 -10.72 21.36 1.46
C GLN A 67 -10.61 19.83 1.48
N ILE A 68 -9.81 19.27 2.40
CA ILE A 68 -9.69 17.82 2.52
C ILE A 68 -11.01 17.21 3.02
N ARG A 69 -11.72 17.89 3.91
CA ARG A 69 -13.05 17.46 4.36
C ARG A 69 -14.09 17.51 3.23
N SER A 70 -14.10 18.56 2.42
CA SER A 70 -15.01 18.63 1.27
C SER A 70 -14.70 17.55 0.23
N THR A 71 -13.43 17.26 0.01
CA THR A 71 -12.98 16.15 -0.85
C THR A 71 -13.44 14.79 -0.32
N ASP A 72 -13.30 14.53 1.00
CA ASP A 72 -13.77 13.29 1.63
C ASP A 72 -15.29 13.10 1.43
N LEU A 73 -16.08 14.18 1.55
CA LEU A 73 -17.53 14.15 1.29
C LEU A 73 -17.85 13.82 -0.17
N LYS A 74 -17.15 14.44 -1.13
CA LYS A 74 -17.30 14.13 -2.57
C LYS A 74 -16.97 12.66 -2.87
N ILE A 75 -15.88 12.14 -2.30
CA ILE A 75 -15.47 10.74 -2.51
C ILE A 75 -16.53 9.79 -1.92
N ARG A 76 -17.11 10.12 -0.76
CA ARG A 76 -18.19 9.32 -0.17
C ARG A 76 -19.44 9.27 -1.04
N SER A 77 -19.84 10.38 -1.65
CA SER A 77 -21.00 10.37 -2.55
C SER A 77 -20.75 9.51 -3.79
N ILE A 78 -19.51 9.50 -4.33
CA ILE A 78 -19.15 8.62 -5.46
C ILE A 78 -19.23 7.15 -5.06
N LYS A 79 -18.83 6.82 -3.82
CA LYS A 79 -18.88 5.43 -3.34
C LYS A 79 -20.29 4.84 -3.37
N GLU A 80 -21.32 5.67 -3.18
CA GLU A 80 -22.72 5.22 -3.17
C GLU A 80 -23.24 4.92 -4.58
N ASP A 81 -22.69 5.56 -5.62
CA ASP A 81 -23.04 5.35 -7.03
C ASP A 81 -21.81 5.50 -7.94
N VAL A 82 -20.99 4.45 -7.99
CA VAL A 82 -19.71 4.46 -8.72
C VAL A 82 -19.98 4.25 -10.21
N CYS A 83 -19.81 5.28 -11.02
CA CYS A 83 -19.72 5.16 -12.48
C CYS A 83 -18.41 5.74 -13.01
N HIS A 84 -18.09 5.43 -14.28
CA HIS A 84 -16.83 5.85 -14.88
C HIS A 84 -16.75 7.38 -14.97
N GLU A 85 -17.86 8.04 -15.30
CA GLU A 85 -17.93 9.50 -15.45
C GLU A 85 -17.71 10.22 -14.11
N THR A 86 -18.34 9.74 -13.03
CA THR A 86 -18.19 10.36 -11.70
C THR A 86 -16.79 10.15 -11.14
N LEU A 87 -16.18 8.99 -11.38
CA LEU A 87 -14.79 8.73 -11.01
C LEU A 87 -13.83 9.63 -11.81
N ALA A 88 -13.99 9.72 -13.13
CA ALA A 88 -13.13 10.55 -13.98
C ALA A 88 -13.21 12.03 -13.57
N ALA A 89 -14.43 12.55 -13.38
CA ALA A 89 -14.63 13.93 -12.93
C ALA A 89 -13.98 14.21 -11.56
N ALA A 90 -13.99 13.22 -10.66
CA ALA A 90 -13.33 13.37 -9.37
C ALA A 90 -11.81 13.33 -9.45
N LEU A 91 -11.24 12.57 -10.39
CA LEU A 91 -9.79 12.52 -10.60
C LEU A 91 -9.26 13.81 -11.26
N ASP A 92 -10.07 14.46 -12.08
CA ASP A 92 -9.73 15.75 -12.73
C ASP A 92 -10.04 16.97 -11.84
N ASP A 93 -10.71 16.78 -10.70
CA ASP A 93 -11.04 17.87 -9.77
C ASP A 93 -9.78 18.33 -9.01
N ASP A 94 -9.45 19.62 -9.13
CA ASP A 94 -8.27 20.22 -8.50
C ASP A 94 -8.22 20.00 -6.97
N SER A 95 -9.38 19.93 -6.30
CA SER A 95 -9.41 19.71 -4.86
C SER A 95 -9.02 18.27 -4.48
N CYS A 96 -9.37 17.30 -5.32
CA CYS A 96 -8.91 15.92 -5.20
C CYS A 96 -7.41 15.81 -5.45
N VAL A 97 -6.90 16.42 -6.54
CA VAL A 97 -5.47 16.42 -6.88
C VAL A 97 -4.63 16.98 -5.74
N GLN A 98 -5.01 18.15 -5.21
CA GLN A 98 -4.31 18.78 -4.09
C GLN A 98 -4.40 17.94 -2.81
N SER A 99 -5.51 17.25 -2.57
CA SER A 99 -5.65 16.32 -1.44
C SER A 99 -4.72 15.13 -1.58
N PHE A 100 -4.57 14.56 -2.78
CA PHE A 100 -3.60 13.50 -3.05
C PHE A 100 -2.16 13.97 -2.87
N ASP A 101 -1.81 15.17 -3.32
CA ASP A 101 -0.48 15.75 -3.10
C ASP A 101 -0.17 15.92 -1.60
N MET A 102 -1.15 16.39 -0.82
CA MET A 102 -0.99 16.50 0.63
C MET A 102 -0.87 15.13 1.30
N PHE A 103 -1.63 14.14 0.83
CA PHE A 103 -1.52 12.78 1.32
C PHE A 103 -0.16 12.17 0.98
N ALA A 104 0.36 12.38 -0.23
CA ALA A 104 1.69 11.93 -0.64
C ALA A 104 2.79 12.53 0.24
N LYS A 105 2.70 13.82 0.59
CA LYS A 105 3.61 14.48 1.55
C LYS A 105 3.55 13.82 2.92
N TYR A 106 2.35 13.48 3.40
CA TYR A 106 2.19 12.79 4.67
C TYR A 106 2.77 11.37 4.63
N LEU A 107 2.53 10.60 3.57
CA LEU A 107 3.14 9.28 3.39
C LEU A 107 4.67 9.36 3.37
N HIS A 108 5.24 10.39 2.75
CA HIS A 108 6.69 10.63 2.78
C HIS A 108 7.18 10.97 4.20
N PHE A 109 6.42 11.78 4.95
CA PHE A 109 6.69 12.08 6.35
C PHE A 109 6.68 10.81 7.22
N LEU A 110 5.73 9.90 7.01
CA LEU A 110 5.69 8.61 7.72
C LEU A 110 6.91 7.73 7.43
N ARG A 111 7.40 7.73 6.18
CA ARG A 111 8.60 6.98 5.78
C ARG A 111 9.90 7.55 6.39
N THR A 112 9.95 8.85 6.66
CA THR A 112 11.22 9.53 6.99
C THR A 112 11.32 10.01 8.43
N LYS A 113 10.23 10.51 9.03
CA LYS A 113 10.28 11.37 10.22
C LYS A 113 9.38 10.93 11.38
N HIS A 114 8.36 10.09 11.17
CA HIS A 114 7.36 9.74 12.20
C HIS A 114 7.75 8.53 13.09
N GLY A 115 9.05 8.25 13.23
CA GLY A 115 9.58 7.18 14.07
C GLY A 115 9.65 5.79 13.43
N ASP A 116 10.26 4.86 14.17
CA ASP A 116 10.66 3.54 13.62
C ASP A 116 9.48 2.62 13.33
N LEU A 117 8.43 2.65 14.16
CA LEU A 117 7.23 1.84 13.94
C LEU A 117 6.49 2.24 12.66
N ALA A 118 6.34 3.55 12.42
CA ALA A 118 5.72 4.05 11.20
C ALA A 118 6.54 3.64 9.97
N ARG A 119 7.87 3.82 10.02
CA ARG A 119 8.77 3.42 8.93
C ARG A 119 8.70 1.92 8.64
N PHE A 120 8.61 1.09 9.67
CA PHE A 120 8.47 -0.35 9.53
C PHE A 120 7.19 -0.75 8.78
N TRP A 121 6.03 -0.20 9.16
CA TRP A 121 4.78 -0.51 8.47
C TRP A 121 4.66 0.16 7.09
N MET A 122 5.29 1.32 6.89
CA MET A 122 5.40 1.90 5.55
C MET A 122 6.25 1.04 4.61
N MET A 123 7.30 0.38 5.11
CA MET A 123 8.04 -0.59 4.31
C MET A 123 7.15 -1.77 3.88
N TYR A 124 6.26 -2.25 4.75
CA TYR A 124 5.26 -3.26 4.39
C TYR A 124 4.34 -2.76 3.26
N ILE A 125 3.82 -1.53 3.38
CA ILE A 125 3.01 -0.88 2.34
C ILE A 125 3.75 -0.85 1.00
N ASP A 126 5.01 -0.39 0.97
CA ASP A 126 5.82 -0.29 -0.25
C ASP A 126 6.00 -1.65 -0.95
N MET A 127 6.18 -2.71 -0.16
CA MET A 127 6.28 -4.09 -0.65
C MET A 127 4.96 -4.59 -1.25
N VAL A 128 3.83 -4.30 -0.59
CA VAL A 128 2.51 -4.70 -1.12
C VAL A 128 2.16 -3.90 -2.38
N GLU A 129 2.44 -2.60 -2.44
CA GLU A 129 2.26 -1.79 -3.65
C GLU A 129 3.05 -2.36 -4.83
N THR A 130 4.28 -2.80 -4.58
CA THR A 130 5.11 -3.38 -5.65
C THR A 130 4.62 -4.77 -6.07
N LEU A 131 4.13 -5.60 -5.14
CA LEU A 131 3.45 -6.85 -5.46
C LEU A 131 2.21 -6.61 -6.34
N LEU A 132 1.39 -5.63 -5.99
CA LEU A 132 0.20 -5.27 -6.77
C LEU A 132 0.57 -4.70 -8.15
N GLY A 133 1.66 -3.92 -8.23
CA GLY A 133 2.22 -3.44 -9.49
C GLY A 133 2.68 -4.58 -10.41
N LEU A 134 3.36 -5.61 -9.89
CA LEU A 134 3.72 -6.81 -10.66
C LEU A 134 2.48 -7.53 -11.17
N ILE A 135 1.50 -7.77 -10.32
CA ILE A 135 0.23 -8.42 -10.71
C ILE A 135 -0.47 -7.63 -11.81
N ARG A 136 -0.47 -6.30 -11.72
CA ARG A 136 -1.06 -5.43 -12.74
C ARG A 136 -0.29 -5.54 -14.05
N ALA A 137 1.03 -5.38 -14.01
CA ALA A 137 1.90 -5.46 -15.17
C ALA A 137 1.71 -6.77 -15.94
N ASP A 138 1.68 -7.90 -15.24
CA ASP A 138 1.51 -9.21 -15.86
C ASP A 138 0.11 -9.38 -16.48
N ARG A 139 -0.92 -8.78 -15.88
CA ARG A 139 -2.30 -8.84 -16.41
C ARG A 139 -2.54 -7.92 -17.60
N GLU A 140 -1.87 -6.77 -17.63
CA GLU A 140 -1.99 -5.76 -18.69
C GLU A 140 -0.96 -5.97 -19.80
N GLY A 141 0.05 -6.82 -19.60
CA GLY A 141 1.19 -6.95 -20.50
C GLY A 141 2.10 -5.72 -20.51
N ASP A 142 2.07 -4.90 -19.46
CA ASP A 142 2.87 -3.68 -19.33
C ASP A 142 4.30 -4.02 -18.89
N TRP A 143 5.18 -4.18 -19.88
CA TRP A 143 6.59 -4.50 -19.65
C TRP A 143 7.34 -3.41 -18.88
N MET A 144 7.02 -2.14 -19.10
CA MET A 144 7.72 -1.04 -18.44
C MET A 144 7.37 -0.99 -16.96
N LEU A 145 6.10 -1.21 -16.61
CA LEU A 145 5.67 -1.36 -15.23
C LEU A 145 6.31 -2.61 -14.58
N HIS A 146 6.39 -3.73 -15.31
CA HIS A 146 7.04 -4.95 -14.84
C HIS A 146 8.50 -4.67 -14.42
N LEU A 147 9.30 -4.09 -15.32
CA LEU A 147 10.70 -3.74 -15.03
C LEU A 147 10.84 -2.72 -13.89
N ALA A 148 9.95 -1.72 -13.83
CA ALA A 148 9.95 -0.74 -12.75
C ALA A 148 9.70 -1.40 -11.39
N CYS A 149 8.78 -2.36 -11.31
CA CYS A 149 8.50 -3.13 -10.10
C CYS A 149 9.65 -4.09 -9.76
N VAL A 150 10.23 -4.80 -10.75
CA VAL A 150 11.39 -5.68 -10.51
C VAL A 150 12.55 -4.90 -9.91
N ARG A 151 12.85 -3.70 -10.43
CA ARG A 151 13.87 -2.82 -9.86
C ARG A 151 13.62 -2.50 -8.38
N ARG A 152 12.36 -2.32 -7.98
CA ARG A 152 11.97 -2.05 -6.58
C ARG A 152 12.10 -3.28 -5.69
N VAL A 153 11.93 -4.49 -6.23
CA VAL A 153 12.07 -5.75 -5.48
C VAL A 153 13.52 -6.07 -5.12
N ILE A 154 14.48 -5.71 -5.98
CA ILE A 154 15.90 -6.07 -5.84
C ILE A 154 16.45 -5.74 -4.44
N PRO A 155 16.35 -4.50 -3.91
CA PRO A 155 16.88 -4.16 -2.58
C PRO A 155 16.29 -5.04 -1.46
N TRP A 156 15.02 -5.42 -1.56
CA TRP A 156 14.39 -6.27 -0.56
C TRP A 156 14.90 -7.70 -0.60
N CYS A 157 15.23 -8.23 -1.78
CA CYS A 157 15.85 -9.55 -1.88
C CYS A 157 17.20 -9.60 -1.15
N PHE A 158 18.00 -8.53 -1.23
CA PHE A 158 19.23 -8.40 -0.45
C PHE A 158 18.93 -8.28 1.06
N ALA A 159 18.05 -7.36 1.44
CA ALA A 159 17.72 -7.11 2.85
C ALA A 159 17.13 -8.34 3.56
N MET A 160 16.38 -9.18 2.84
CA MET A 160 15.69 -10.37 3.38
C MET A 160 16.44 -11.68 3.11
N ASN A 161 17.72 -11.59 2.71
CA ASN A 161 18.58 -12.75 2.45
C ASN A 161 17.97 -13.76 1.46
N LYS A 162 17.31 -13.27 0.40
CA LYS A 162 16.75 -14.09 -0.69
C LYS A 162 17.81 -14.27 -1.77
N VAL A 163 18.90 -14.96 -1.42
CA VAL A 163 20.16 -15.05 -2.19
C VAL A 163 19.93 -15.38 -3.67
N ASN A 164 19.07 -16.35 -3.99
CA ASN A 164 18.77 -16.71 -5.38
C ASN A 164 18.19 -15.53 -6.16
N TYR A 165 17.19 -14.85 -5.61
CA TYR A 165 16.56 -13.71 -6.26
C TYR A 165 17.47 -12.48 -6.29
N ALA A 166 18.20 -12.22 -5.19
CA ALA A 166 19.16 -11.13 -5.10
C ALA A 166 20.28 -11.25 -6.15
N ARG A 167 20.67 -12.47 -6.52
CA ARG A 167 21.66 -12.73 -7.57
C ARG A 167 21.10 -12.54 -8.98
N TYR A 168 19.91 -13.06 -9.27
CA TYR A 168 19.40 -13.15 -10.64
C TYR A 168 18.55 -11.96 -11.08
N LEU A 169 17.80 -11.31 -10.17
CA LEU A 169 16.96 -10.16 -10.54
C LEU A 169 17.77 -8.96 -11.07
N PRO A 170 18.96 -8.61 -10.53
CA PRO A 170 19.79 -7.56 -11.13
C PRO A 170 20.23 -7.87 -12.56
N VAL A 171 20.59 -9.14 -12.83
CA VAL A 171 20.99 -9.61 -14.17
C VAL A 171 19.82 -9.57 -15.14
N TYR A 172 18.63 -9.91 -14.66
CA TYR A 172 17.39 -9.83 -15.45
C TYR A 172 16.98 -8.38 -15.77
N TYR A 173 17.22 -7.46 -14.84
CA TYR A 173 16.86 -6.05 -15.00
C TYR A 173 17.83 -5.25 -15.88
N ALA A 174 19.12 -5.63 -15.87
CA ALA A 174 20.21 -4.98 -16.61
C ALA A 174 20.06 -5.12 -18.13
#